data_AF-A0A4Y9RHB6-F1
#
_entry.id   AF-A0A4Y9RHB6-F1
#
_cell.length_a   1.000
_cell.length_b   1.000
_cell.length_c   1.000
_cell.angle_alpha   90.00
_cell.angle_beta   90.00
_cell.angle_gamma   90.00
#
_symmetry.space_group_name_H-M   'P 1'
#
loop_
_entity.id
_entity.type
_entity.pdbx_description
1 polymer ?
#
loop_
_entity_poly.entity_id
_entity_poly.type
_entity_poly.pdbx_seq_one_letter_code
_entity_poly.pdbx_strand_id
1 'polypeptide(L)'
;MASFDLKPWLQAAHPLREPRGMLEAQRAARLGAVGLMAHAAAGVVLIGWMGVNPQAAMALATPELENMAGGAVALELVMPVAAVFAAIFTLLVYGLIAALQWTKMTRFIPMAALILTGWGAFMNVAAILTGGMAEVAPSPVPVWLVAVDWVATAILVVLSGAALKGAVYLRRLKAAR
;
A
#
# COMPACT_ATOMS: atom_id res chain seq x y z
N MET A 1 1.88 0.59 33.08
CA MET A 1 1.85 0.50 31.60
C MET A 1 1.41 -0.90 31.24
N ALA A 2 0.27 -1.07 30.54
CA ALA A 2 -0.16 -2.39 30.10
C ALA A 2 0.83 -2.93 29.05
N SER A 3 1.37 -4.13 29.27
CA SER A 3 2.24 -4.78 28.29
C SER A 3 1.46 -5.08 27.02
N PHE A 4 1.93 -4.59 25.87
CA PHE A 4 1.35 -4.91 24.57
C PHE A 4 1.59 -6.40 24.27
N ASP A 5 0.53 -7.22 24.32
CA ASP A 5 0.61 -8.63 23.94
C ASP A 5 0.42 -8.77 22.42
N LEU A 6 1.50 -9.12 21.72
CA LEU A 6 1.55 -9.29 20.27
C LEU A 6 0.92 -10.62 19.81
N LYS A 7 0.91 -11.65 20.67
CA LYS A 7 0.44 -13.01 20.35
C LYS A 7 -0.99 -13.03 19.76
N PRO A 8 -2.00 -12.37 20.36
CA PRO A 8 -3.34 -12.36 19.79
C PRO A 8 -3.45 -11.65 18.43
N TRP A 9 -2.58 -10.69 18.14
CA TRP A 9 -2.54 -10.00 16.85
C TRP A 9 -1.95 -10.89 15.77
N LEU A 10 -0.87 -11.61 16.07
CA LEU A 10 -0.27 -12.59 15.15
C LEU A 10 -1.24 -13.72 14.83
N GLN A 11 -2.00 -14.20 15.83
CA GLN A 11 -3.03 -15.21 15.60
C GLN A 11 -4.14 -14.69 14.68
N ALA A 12 -4.59 -13.46 14.89
CA ALA A 12 -5.60 -12.83 14.05
C ALA A 12 -5.11 -12.56 12.62
N ALA A 13 -3.79 -12.37 12.43
CA ALA A 13 -3.16 -12.11 11.15
C ALA A 13 -3.07 -13.34 10.23
N HIS A 14 -3.32 -14.55 10.75
CA HIS A 14 -3.22 -15.76 9.94
C HIS A 14 -4.26 -15.75 8.81
N PRO A 15 -3.86 -15.66 7.53
CA PRO A 15 -4.80 -15.42 6.43
C PRO A 15 -5.74 -16.63 6.22
N LEU A 16 -5.28 -17.84 6.51
CA LEU A 16 -6.00 -19.09 6.21
C LEU A 16 -6.83 -19.67 7.36
N ARG A 17 -6.72 -19.13 8.59
CA ARG A 17 -7.37 -19.73 9.77
C ARG A 17 -8.64 -18.96 10.13
N GLU A 18 -9.77 -19.62 10.31
CA GLU A 18 -10.99 -18.91 10.71
C GLU A 18 -10.88 -18.27 12.11
N PRO A 19 -11.44 -17.06 12.33
CA PRO A 19 -11.50 -16.46 13.66
C PRO A 19 -12.35 -17.31 14.60
N ARG A 20 -11.90 -17.52 15.84
CA ARG A 20 -12.60 -18.35 16.83
C ARG A 20 -13.68 -17.59 17.60
N GLY A 21 -13.80 -16.28 17.40
CA GLY A 21 -14.81 -15.47 18.07
C GLY A 21 -14.75 -13.99 17.71
N MET A 22 -15.65 -13.20 18.33
CA MET A 22 -15.86 -11.78 18.02
C MET A 22 -14.58 -10.94 18.16
N LEU A 23 -13.81 -11.12 19.24
CA LEU A 23 -12.60 -10.33 19.51
C LEU A 23 -11.48 -10.63 18.49
N GLU A 24 -11.27 -11.89 18.13
CA GLU A 24 -10.29 -12.28 17.12
C GLU A 24 -10.70 -11.76 15.73
N ALA A 25 -12.00 -11.79 15.42
CA ALA A 25 -12.53 -11.27 14.16
C ALA A 25 -12.41 -9.73 14.05
N GLN A 26 -12.62 -8.99 15.15
CA GLN A 26 -12.39 -7.54 15.21
C GLN A 26 -10.92 -7.19 15.05
N ARG A 27 -10.02 -7.91 15.73
CA ARG A 27 -8.57 -7.74 15.57
C ARG A 27 -8.15 -8.01 14.12
N ALA A 28 -8.62 -9.12 13.55
CA ALA A 28 -8.35 -9.47 12.16
C ALA A 28 -8.82 -8.36 11.20
N ALA A 29 -10.06 -7.88 11.35
CA ALA A 29 -10.60 -6.80 10.51
C ALA A 29 -9.79 -5.49 10.61
N ARG A 30 -9.26 -5.17 11.79
CA ARG A 30 -8.41 -4.00 12.03
C ARG A 30 -7.01 -4.11 11.42
N LEU A 31 -6.51 -5.32 11.21
CA LEU A 31 -5.19 -5.51 10.57
C LEU A 31 -5.13 -4.93 9.15
N GLY A 32 -6.27 -4.80 8.46
CA GLY A 32 -6.32 -4.14 7.16
C GLY A 32 -5.85 -2.68 7.23
N ALA A 33 -6.17 -1.97 8.32
CA ALA A 33 -5.69 -0.62 8.55
C ALA A 33 -4.17 -0.60 8.80
N VAL A 34 -3.64 -1.58 9.51
CA VAL A 34 -2.19 -1.73 9.76
C VAL A 34 -1.45 -1.98 8.44
N GLY A 35 -1.98 -2.88 7.60
CA GLY A 35 -1.42 -3.15 6.27
C GLY A 35 -1.42 -1.92 5.37
N LEU A 36 -2.52 -1.16 5.34
CA LEU A 36 -2.60 0.09 4.59
C LEU A 36 -1.55 1.11 5.05
N MET A 37 -1.37 1.28 6.35
CA MET A 37 -0.36 2.22 6.87
C MET A 37 1.07 1.77 6.62
N ALA A 38 1.36 0.47 6.73
CA ALA A 38 2.67 -0.07 6.40
C ALA A 38 3.01 0.15 4.91
N HIS A 39 2.03 -0.07 4.02
CA HIS A 39 2.20 0.18 2.60
C HIS A 39 2.35 1.67 2.27
N ALA A 40 1.54 2.53 2.90
CA ALA A 40 1.68 3.98 2.75
C ALA A 40 3.06 4.49 3.18
N ALA A 41 3.60 3.97 4.29
CA ALA A 41 4.93 4.33 4.77
C ALA A 41 6.02 3.94 3.75
N ALA A 42 5.94 2.74 3.16
CA ALA A 42 6.84 2.34 2.09
C ALA A 42 6.72 3.24 0.85
N GLY A 43 5.50 3.61 0.46
CA GLY A 43 5.26 4.58 -0.61
C GLY A 43 5.88 5.95 -0.34
N VAL A 44 5.83 6.43 0.90
CA VAL A 44 6.49 7.69 1.30
C VAL A 44 8.01 7.60 1.19
N VAL A 45 8.61 6.44 1.48
CA VAL A 45 10.06 6.24 1.28
C VAL A 45 10.43 6.39 -0.20
N LEU A 46 9.64 5.79 -1.10
CA LEU A 46 9.83 5.94 -2.54
C LEU A 46 9.65 7.40 -3.00
N ILE A 47 8.58 8.07 -2.54
CA ILE A 47 8.32 9.49 -2.86
C ILE A 47 9.46 10.38 -2.37
N GLY A 48 9.93 10.18 -1.13
CA GLY A 48 11.04 10.93 -0.57
C GLY A 48 12.34 10.72 -1.35
N TRP A 49 12.61 9.50 -1.80
CA TRP A 49 13.75 9.21 -2.65
C TRP A 49 13.64 9.90 -4.02
N MET A 50 12.46 9.88 -4.66
CA MET A 50 12.21 10.62 -5.91
C MET A 50 12.40 12.13 -5.74
N GLY A 51 12.01 12.68 -4.59
CA GLY A 51 12.19 14.09 -4.26
C GLY A 51 13.65 14.53 -4.16
N VAL A 52 14.54 13.65 -3.72
CA VAL A 52 16.00 13.94 -3.64
C VAL A 52 16.79 13.44 -4.86
N ASN A 53 16.15 12.68 -5.76
CA ASN A 53 16.72 12.20 -7.03
C ASN A 53 15.79 12.57 -8.21
N PRO A 54 15.62 13.86 -8.52
CA PRO A 54 14.66 14.31 -9.52
C PRO A 54 14.96 13.79 -10.92
N GLN A 55 16.23 13.52 -11.26
CA GLN A 55 16.61 12.93 -12.55
C GLN A 55 16.08 11.51 -12.72
N ALA A 56 16.05 10.73 -11.65
CA ALA A 56 15.46 9.39 -11.69
C ALA A 56 13.93 9.44 -11.76
N ALA A 57 13.30 10.46 -11.15
CA ALA A 57 11.87 10.70 -11.31
C ALA A 57 11.51 11.11 -12.75
N MET A 58 12.36 11.90 -13.42
CA MET A 58 12.21 12.25 -14.84
C MET A 58 12.29 11.02 -15.75
N ALA A 59 13.21 10.09 -15.48
CA ALA A 59 13.31 8.85 -16.24
C ALA A 59 12.07 7.94 -16.10
N LEU A 60 11.22 8.19 -15.11
CA LEU A 60 9.94 7.51 -14.87
C LEU A 60 8.72 8.36 -15.27
N ALA A 61 8.95 9.59 -15.73
CA ALA A 61 7.91 10.53 -16.08
C ALA A 61 7.19 10.09 -17.35
N THR A 62 5.87 10.26 -17.39
CA THR A 62 5.14 10.09 -18.64
C THR A 62 5.41 11.28 -19.56
N PRO A 63 5.24 11.13 -20.88
CA PRO A 63 5.37 12.25 -21.82
C PRO A 63 4.46 13.43 -21.47
N GLU A 64 3.31 13.20 -20.82
CA GLU A 64 2.46 14.31 -20.34
C GLU A 64 3.12 15.13 -19.22
N LEU A 65 3.85 14.47 -18.31
CA LEU A 65 4.51 15.14 -17.21
C LEU A 65 5.68 16.01 -17.70
N GLU A 66 6.43 15.54 -18.70
CA GLU A 66 7.48 16.33 -19.37
C GLU A 66 6.89 17.58 -20.05
N ASN A 67 5.75 17.43 -20.72
CA ASN A 67 5.06 18.53 -21.39
C ASN A 67 4.48 19.57 -20.42
N MET A 68 3.99 19.15 -19.25
CA MET A 68 3.44 20.05 -18.23
C MET A 68 4.50 20.85 -17.48
N ALA A 69 5.73 20.34 -17.41
CA ALA A 69 6.79 20.90 -16.57
C ALA A 69 7.54 22.09 -17.19
N GLY A 70 7.41 22.31 -18.50
CA GLY A 70 8.16 23.36 -19.20
C GLY A 70 9.66 23.08 -19.32
N GLY A 71 10.08 21.82 -19.15
CA GLY A 71 11.48 21.36 -19.32
C GLY A 71 12.14 20.83 -18.04
N ALA A 72 13.27 20.14 -18.22
CA ALA A 72 13.96 19.40 -17.15
C ALA A 72 14.37 20.27 -15.94
N VAL A 73 14.83 21.51 -16.18
CA VAL A 73 15.28 22.44 -15.13
C VAL A 73 14.13 22.87 -14.21
N ALA A 74 12.94 23.08 -14.77
CA ALA A 74 11.77 23.44 -13.98
C ALA A 74 11.28 22.23 -13.16
N LEU A 75 11.39 21.02 -13.70
CA LEU A 75 11.03 19.81 -12.96
C LEU A 75 12.00 19.55 -11.79
N GLU A 76 13.31 19.76 -11.95
CA GLU A 76 14.29 19.60 -10.85
C GLU A 76 14.01 20.53 -9.66
N LEU A 77 13.53 21.74 -9.90
CA LEU A 77 13.17 22.69 -8.85
C LEU A 77 11.83 22.36 -8.16
N VAL A 78 10.87 21.81 -8.93
CA VAL A 78 9.52 21.53 -8.43
C VAL A 78 9.41 20.17 -7.77
N MET A 79 10.18 19.17 -8.21
CA MET A 79 10.10 17.78 -7.73
C MET A 79 10.27 17.62 -6.21
N PRO A 80 11.23 18.27 -5.53
CA PRO A 80 11.36 18.15 -4.08
C PRO A 80 10.11 18.63 -3.34
N VAL A 81 9.54 19.76 -3.78
CA VAL A 81 8.32 20.34 -3.20
C VAL A 81 7.12 19.43 -3.49
N ALA A 82 6.97 19.00 -4.74
CA ALA A 82 5.92 18.07 -5.15
C ALA A 82 5.99 16.75 -4.38
N ALA A 83 7.19 16.22 -4.11
CA ALA A 83 7.39 15.01 -3.31
C ALA A 83 6.92 15.19 -1.87
N VAL A 84 7.19 16.34 -1.24
CA VAL A 84 6.68 16.64 0.12
C VAL A 84 5.15 16.67 0.12
N PHE A 85 4.53 17.37 -0.83
CA PHE A 85 3.07 17.42 -0.94
C PHE A 85 2.48 16.04 -1.24
N ALA A 86 3.09 15.27 -2.13
CA ALA A 86 2.68 13.90 -2.44
C ALA A 86 2.79 12.98 -1.22
N ALA A 87 3.86 13.08 -0.43
CA ALA A 87 4.03 12.29 0.79
C ALA A 87 2.96 12.63 1.82
N ILE A 88 2.71 13.93 2.06
CA ILE A 88 1.66 14.39 2.99
C ILE A 88 0.30 13.90 2.50
N PHE A 89 -0.01 14.11 1.23
CA PHE A 89 -1.29 13.69 0.65
C PHE A 89 -1.49 12.17 0.73
N THR A 90 -0.48 11.38 0.40
CA THR A 90 -0.50 9.92 0.53
C THR A 90 -0.79 9.50 1.98
N LEU A 91 -0.10 10.08 2.96
CA LEU A 91 -0.34 9.77 4.38
C LEU A 91 -1.74 10.17 4.84
N LEU A 92 -2.26 11.31 4.38
CA LEU A 92 -3.61 11.77 4.73
C LEU A 92 -4.67 10.83 4.15
N VAL A 93 -4.56 10.48 2.86
CA VAL A 93 -5.53 9.60 2.19
C VAL A 93 -5.50 8.20 2.80
N TYR A 94 -4.32 7.58 2.89
CA TYR A 94 -4.21 6.25 3.50
C TYR A 94 -4.55 6.26 4.98
N GLY A 95 -4.18 7.31 5.71
CA GLY A 95 -4.54 7.48 7.12
C GLY A 95 -6.05 7.56 7.33
N LEU A 96 -6.77 8.31 6.49
CA LEU A 96 -8.23 8.39 6.52
C LEU A 96 -8.87 7.03 6.24
N ILE A 97 -8.42 6.34 5.17
CA ILE A 97 -8.94 5.01 4.82
C ILE A 97 -8.63 4.00 5.92
N ALA A 98 -7.43 4.02 6.50
CA ALA A 98 -7.04 3.17 7.61
C ALA A 98 -7.88 3.44 8.86
N ALA A 99 -8.14 4.71 9.20
CA ALA A 99 -9.02 5.09 10.30
C ALA A 99 -10.46 4.61 10.09
N LEU A 100 -10.99 4.72 8.86
CA LEU A 100 -12.29 4.16 8.49
C LEU A 100 -12.30 2.64 8.62
N GLN A 101 -11.25 1.95 8.18
CA GLN A 101 -11.17 0.50 8.31
C GLN A 101 -11.07 0.07 9.78
N TRP A 102 -10.32 0.79 10.60
CA TRP A 102 -10.14 0.50 12.02
C TRP A 102 -11.45 0.61 12.81
N THR A 103 -12.28 1.60 12.46
CA THR A 103 -13.53 1.91 13.15
C THR A 103 -14.71 1.11 12.61
N LYS A 104 -14.87 1.04 11.28
CA LYS A 104 -16.03 0.42 10.62
C LYS A 104 -15.84 -1.06 10.32
N MET A 105 -14.60 -1.54 10.21
CA MET A 105 -14.27 -2.96 9.94
C MET A 105 -15.00 -3.50 8.70
N THR A 106 -15.04 -2.71 7.63
CA THR A 106 -15.77 -3.08 6.42
C THR A 106 -15.00 -4.14 5.65
N ARG A 107 -15.73 -4.92 4.83
CA ARG A 107 -15.10 -5.83 3.85
C ARG A 107 -14.63 -5.13 2.59
N PHE A 108 -15.17 -3.94 2.29
CA PHE A 108 -14.94 -3.24 1.03
C PHE A 108 -13.49 -2.78 0.90
N ILE A 109 -12.96 -2.12 1.94
CA ILE A 109 -11.58 -1.59 1.95
C ILE A 109 -10.54 -2.69 1.71
N PRO A 110 -10.49 -3.80 2.50
CA PRO A 110 -9.50 -4.85 2.26
C PRO A 110 -9.70 -5.57 0.92
N MET A 111 -10.94 -5.68 0.43
CA MET A 111 -11.22 -6.25 -0.90
C MET A 111 -10.69 -5.33 -2.02
N ALA A 112 -10.93 -4.03 -1.92
CA ALA A 112 -10.41 -3.04 -2.86
C ALA A 112 -8.87 -3.02 -2.86
N ALA A 113 -8.24 -3.07 -1.68
CA ALA A 113 -6.79 -3.17 -1.57
C ALA A 113 -6.25 -4.40 -2.31
N LEU A 114 -6.84 -5.58 -2.08
CA LEU A 114 -6.44 -6.82 -2.77
C LEU A 114 -6.62 -6.75 -4.29
N ILE A 115 -7.73 -6.17 -4.77
CA ILE A 115 -8.00 -6.03 -6.21
C ILE A 115 -6.97 -5.08 -6.85
N LEU A 116 -6.72 -3.92 -6.24
CA LEU A 116 -5.77 -2.93 -6.75
C LEU A 116 -4.34 -3.48 -6.75
N THR A 117 -3.93 -4.17 -5.67
CA THR A 117 -2.62 -4.83 -5.62
C THR A 117 -2.50 -5.94 -6.66
N GLY A 118 -3.54 -6.78 -6.82
CA GLY A 118 -3.58 -7.83 -7.83
C GLY A 118 -3.50 -7.27 -9.26
N TRP A 119 -4.19 -6.15 -9.51
CA TRP A 119 -4.10 -5.43 -10.79
C TRP A 119 -2.69 -4.90 -11.04
N GLY A 120 -2.06 -4.26 -10.05
CA GLY A 120 -0.68 -3.79 -10.17
C GLY A 120 0.30 -4.93 -10.46
N ALA A 121 0.18 -6.06 -9.77
CA ALA A 121 0.98 -7.25 -10.03
C ALA A 121 0.76 -7.79 -11.46
N PHE A 122 -0.49 -7.82 -11.93
CA PHE A 122 -0.82 -8.21 -13.30
C PHE A 122 -0.18 -7.29 -14.34
N MET A 123 -0.27 -5.97 -14.14
CA MET A 123 0.36 -4.98 -15.04
C MET A 123 1.88 -5.13 -15.08
N ASN A 124 2.52 -5.39 -13.94
CA ASN A 124 3.96 -5.67 -13.89
C ASN A 124 4.33 -6.92 -14.70
N VAL A 125 3.57 -8.01 -14.56
CA VAL A 125 3.78 -9.24 -15.34
C VAL A 125 3.54 -8.98 -16.83
N ALA A 126 2.47 -8.27 -17.19
CA ALA A 126 2.16 -7.91 -18.57
C ALA A 126 3.30 -7.11 -19.20
N ALA A 127 3.85 -6.11 -18.50
CA ALA A 127 4.97 -5.30 -18.97
C ALA A 127 6.26 -6.13 -19.19
N ILE A 128 6.50 -7.15 -18.36
CA ILE A 128 7.62 -8.09 -18.55
C ILE A 128 7.40 -8.94 -19.81
N LEU A 129 6.19 -9.48 -19.98
CA LEU A 129 5.86 -10.37 -21.09
C LEU A 129 5.84 -9.65 -22.45
N THR A 130 5.48 -8.37 -22.48
CA THR A 130 5.45 -7.57 -23.72
C THR A 130 6.79 -6.90 -24.04
N GLY A 131 7.81 -7.07 -23.19
CA GLY A 131 9.08 -6.36 -23.34
C GLY A 131 9.01 -4.87 -23.01
N GLY A 132 7.89 -4.36 -22.48
CA GLY A 132 7.72 -2.95 -22.11
C GLY A 132 8.69 -2.48 -21.00
N MET A 133 9.26 -3.40 -20.23
CA MET A 133 10.31 -3.07 -19.26
C MET A 133 11.71 -2.89 -19.90
N ALA A 134 11.91 -3.28 -21.17
CA ALA A 134 13.18 -3.14 -21.86
C ALA A 134 13.51 -1.68 -22.24
N GLU A 135 12.48 -0.84 -22.40
CA GLU A 135 12.64 0.58 -22.77
C GLU A 135 13.19 1.46 -21.64
N VAL A 136 13.09 1.00 -20.38
CA VAL A 136 13.50 1.75 -19.18
C VAL A 136 14.75 1.12 -18.53
N ALA A 137 15.51 0.31 -19.28
CA ALA A 137 16.72 -0.34 -18.78
C ALA A 137 17.96 0.54 -18.99
N PRO A 138 18.80 0.76 -17.94
CA PRO A 138 18.67 0.24 -16.57
C PRO A 138 17.60 0.99 -15.76
N SER A 139 16.88 0.27 -14.91
CA SER A 139 15.84 0.86 -14.05
C SER A 139 16.45 2.01 -13.24
N PRO A 140 15.85 3.21 -13.27
CA PRO A 140 16.36 4.34 -12.51
C PRO A 140 16.18 4.14 -11.01
N VAL A 141 15.36 3.17 -10.56
CA VAL A 141 15.06 2.90 -9.15
C VAL A 141 16.05 1.90 -8.54
N PRO A 142 16.72 2.24 -7.43
CA PRO A 142 17.57 1.33 -6.66
C PRO A 142 16.85 0.05 -6.23
N VAL A 143 17.55 -1.09 -6.31
CA VAL A 143 17.02 -2.42 -5.94
C VAL A 143 16.47 -2.47 -4.52
N TRP A 144 17.07 -1.74 -3.57
CA TRP A 144 16.61 -1.74 -2.19
C TRP A 144 15.21 -1.12 -2.03
N LEU A 145 14.85 -0.12 -2.86
CA LEU A 145 13.50 0.46 -2.86
C LEU A 145 12.47 -0.50 -3.41
N VAL A 146 12.84 -1.24 -4.47
CA VAL A 146 12.02 -2.32 -5.01
C VAL A 146 11.78 -3.37 -3.93
N ALA A 147 12.81 -3.78 -3.19
CA ALA A 147 12.66 -4.72 -2.08
C ALA A 147 11.73 -4.20 -0.97
N VAL A 148 11.85 -2.93 -0.59
CA VAL A 148 10.97 -2.29 0.41
C VAL A 148 9.50 -2.31 -0.04
N ASP A 149 9.23 -1.94 -1.30
CA ASP A 149 7.89 -1.95 -1.87
C ASP A 149 7.29 -3.36 -1.92
N TRP A 150 8.08 -4.36 -2.34
CA TRP A 150 7.64 -5.76 -2.39
C TRP A 150 7.30 -6.29 -1.01
N VAL A 151 8.14 -6.01 0.00
CA VAL A 151 7.88 -6.42 1.39
C VAL A 151 6.60 -5.75 1.90
N ALA A 152 6.43 -4.45 1.67
CA ALA A 152 5.25 -3.72 2.11
C ALA A 152 3.97 -4.21 1.41
N THR A 153 4.06 -4.53 0.12
CA THR A 153 2.98 -5.12 -0.66
C THR A 153 2.60 -6.50 -0.13
N ALA A 154 3.58 -7.36 0.16
CA ALA A 154 3.32 -8.66 0.77
C ALA A 154 2.61 -8.54 2.13
N ILE A 155 3.06 -7.61 2.97
CA ILE A 155 2.39 -7.29 4.25
C ILE A 155 0.95 -6.84 4.02
N LEU A 156 0.71 -5.92 3.07
CA LEU A 156 -0.62 -5.44 2.74
C LEU A 156 -1.55 -6.58 2.30
N VAL A 157 -1.08 -7.47 1.41
CA VAL A 157 -1.87 -8.61 0.93
C VAL A 157 -2.25 -9.53 2.07
N VAL A 158 -1.28 -9.94 2.89
CA VAL A 158 -1.51 -10.86 4.02
C VAL A 158 -2.52 -10.26 5.00
N LEU A 159 -2.31 -9.01 5.40
CA LEU A 159 -3.17 -8.34 6.38
C LEU A 159 -4.55 -8.00 5.81
N SER A 160 -4.65 -7.68 4.52
CA SER A 160 -5.94 -7.45 3.85
C SER A 160 -6.74 -8.74 3.70
N GLY A 161 -6.08 -9.87 3.41
CA GLY A 161 -6.72 -11.20 3.42
C GLY A 161 -7.27 -11.55 4.80
N ALA A 162 -6.47 -11.37 5.86
CA ALA A 162 -6.92 -11.56 7.23
C ALA A 162 -8.10 -10.63 7.58
N ALA A 163 -8.03 -9.36 7.16
CA ALA A 163 -9.06 -8.36 7.43
C ALA A 163 -10.38 -8.63 6.72
N LEU A 164 -10.33 -9.07 5.46
CA LEU A 164 -11.50 -9.44 4.68
C LEU A 164 -12.26 -10.58 5.36
N LYS A 165 -11.54 -11.63 5.75
CA LYS A 165 -12.10 -12.77 6.50
C LYS A 165 -12.70 -12.33 7.83
N GLY A 166 -11.97 -11.50 8.60
CA GLY A 166 -12.47 -10.93 9.86
C GLY A 166 -13.79 -10.17 9.67
N ALA A 167 -13.85 -9.28 8.66
CA ALA A 167 -15.04 -8.50 8.35
C ALA A 167 -16.23 -9.37 7.90
N VAL A 168 -15.99 -10.40 7.08
CA VAL A 168 -17.04 -11.35 6.67
C VAL A 168 -17.59 -12.11 7.88
N TYR A 169 -16.71 -12.58 8.76
CA TYR A 169 -17.12 -13.30 9.97
C TYR A 169 -17.93 -12.41 10.92
N LEU A 170 -17.50 -11.16 11.14
CA LEU A 170 -18.26 -10.18 11.93
C LEU A 170 -19.66 -9.93 11.36
N ARG A 171 -19.79 -9.86 10.04
CA ARG A 171 -21.10 -9.71 9.39
C ARG A 171 -21.99 -10.92 9.63
N ARG A 172 -21.45 -12.14 9.54
CA ARG A 172 -22.20 -13.38 9.85
C ARG A 172 -22.68 -13.38 11.31
N LEU A 173 -21.81 -13.04 12.25
CA LEU A 173 -22.17 -12.95 13.67
C LEU A 173 -23.26 -11.91 13.95
N LYS A 174 -23.23 -10.77 13.26
CA LYS A 174 -24.26 -9.74 13.39
C LYS A 174 -25.60 -10.14 12.76
N ALA A 175 -25.58 -10.96 11.72
CA ALA A 175 -26.79 -11.44 11.05
C ALA A 175 -27.44 -12.65 11.76
N ALA A 176 -26.67 -13.37 12.60
CA ALA A 176 -27.16 -14.48 13.41
C ALA A 176 -27.74 -14.04 14.78
N ARG A 177 -27.77 -12.73 15.05
CA ARG A 177 -28.42 -12.11 16.20
C ARG A 177 -29.67 -11.37 15.73
#